data_AF-A0A7V3SUY4-F1
#
_entry.id   AF-A0A7V3SUY4-F1
#
_cell.length_a   1.000
_cell.length_b   1.000
_cell.length_c   1.000
_cell.angle_alpha   90.00
_cell.angle_beta   90.00
_cell.angle_gamma   90.00
#
_symmetry.space_group_name_H-M   'P 1'
#
loop_
_entity.id
_entity.type
_entity.pdbx_description
1 polymer ?
#
loop_
_entity_poly.entity_id
_entity_poly.type
_entity_poly.pdbx_seq_one_letter_code
_entity_poly.pdbx_strand_id
1 'polypeptide(L)'
;MDFSLDEITKKSVALIVISIILIIPSYSILSKYLSERSAEEKLGYVPKKEVLRIASVDHKSLVSEWLFLKTIIYYGGKIDPAKKIPAKGIEYYNMYRLLDASTYIDPYNIDSYYFAEAVFTWDLGKIKEVNYLLERGVKYRTWDFYPPFFLAFNYYYFLRDYKQASFYMKKAAEITKDPLFTNLAARFMYETGETDIAINFLKLMIENTWNKKVRYTLEVRLKALEAVSYLEKGVKRFIEIYKRKPINLEELVYNHVVDRIPDDPYGGRFYIDEKGKIRTTSKFAYQREDGNIN
;
A
#
# COMPACT_ATOMS: atom_id res chain seq x y z
N MET A 1 44.06 52.86 23.69
CA MET A 1 42.78 52.73 22.97
C MET A 1 41.98 51.67 23.71
N ASP A 2 41.62 51.97 24.96
CA ASP A 2 40.91 51.05 25.85
C ASP A 2 39.41 51.25 25.68
N PHE A 3 38.82 50.56 24.70
CA PHE A 3 37.38 50.31 24.75
C PHE A 3 37.14 49.41 25.95
N SER A 4 36.73 50.01 27.07
CA SER A 4 36.56 49.32 28.35
C SER A 4 35.63 48.11 28.18
N LEU A 5 36.08 46.94 28.66
CA LEU A 5 35.31 45.68 28.70
C LEU A 5 33.89 45.89 29.27
N ASP A 6 33.73 46.87 30.15
CA ASP A 6 32.47 47.28 30.77
C ASP A 6 31.42 47.76 29.75
N GLU A 7 31.82 48.46 28.69
CA GLU A 7 30.90 48.98 27.67
C GLU A 7 30.35 47.86 26.77
N ILE A 8 31.17 46.84 26.49
CA ILE A 8 30.78 45.66 25.71
C ILE A 8 29.80 44.81 26.53
N THR A 9 30.10 44.56 27.82
CA THR A 9 29.20 43.82 28.72
C THR A 9 27.86 44.53 28.89
N LYS A 10 27.84 45.86 28.99
CA LYS A 10 26.59 46.65 29.06
C LYS A 10 25.75 46.52 27.79
N LYS A 11 26.37 46.54 26.61
CA LYS A 11 25.67 46.35 25.31
C LYS A 11 25.11 44.93 25.16
N SER A 12 25.87 43.91 25.56
CA SER A 12 25.41 42.50 25.54
C SER A 12 24.25 42.25 26.50
N VAL A 13 24.31 42.80 27.72
CA VAL A 13 23.21 42.71 28.70
C VAL A 13 21.98 43.45 28.18
N ALA A 14 22.15 44.64 27.58
CA ALA A 14 21.04 45.39 26.98
C ALA A 14 20.37 44.60 25.85
N LEU A 15 21.13 43.93 24.97
CA LEU A 15 20.60 43.08 23.90
C LEU A 15 19.80 41.88 24.43
N ILE A 16 20.26 41.25 25.51
CA ILE A 16 19.55 40.13 26.16
C ILE A 16 18.25 40.63 26.82
N VAL A 17 18.30 41.79 27.48
CA VAL A 17 17.10 42.38 28.09
C VAL A 17 16.08 42.77 27.01
N ILE A 18 16.54 43.35 25.90
CA ILE A 18 15.68 43.68 24.75
C ILE A 18 15.09 42.41 24.12
N SER A 19 15.87 41.35 23.95
CA SER A 19 15.35 40.09 23.39
C SER A 19 14.31 39.44 24.31
N ILE A 20 14.52 39.44 25.62
CA ILE A 20 13.55 38.97 26.61
C ILE A 20 12.27 39.83 26.59
N ILE A 21 12.41 41.16 26.51
CA ILE A 21 11.29 42.10 26.40
C ILE A 21 10.50 41.90 25.10
N LEU A 22 11.11 41.39 24.04
CA LEU A 22 10.39 41.05 22.79
C LEU A 22 9.76 39.65 22.84
N ILE A 23 10.39 38.69 23.55
CA ILE A 23 9.92 37.30 23.65
C ILE A 23 8.69 37.17 24.56
N ILE A 24 8.64 37.89 25.69
CA ILE A 24 7.53 37.79 26.65
C ILE A 24 6.17 38.25 26.04
N PRO A 25 6.06 39.42 25.39
CA PRO A 25 4.82 39.85 24.77
C PRO A 25 4.47 38.99 23.54
N SER A 26 5.46 38.54 22.76
CA SER A 26 5.18 37.62 21.64
C SER A 26 4.66 36.27 22.13
N TYR A 27 5.19 35.73 23.24
CA TYR A 27 4.68 34.51 23.87
C TYR A 27 3.26 34.69 24.40
N SER A 28 2.97 35.80 25.09
CA SER A 28 1.61 36.07 25.60
C SER A 28 0.58 36.28 24.49
N ILE A 29 0.93 37.02 23.43
CA ILE A 29 0.10 37.19 22.23
C ILE A 29 -0.12 35.85 21.52
N LEU A 30 0.94 35.05 21.36
CA LEU A 30 0.87 33.75 20.71
C LEU A 30 0.05 32.76 21.53
N SER A 31 0.23 32.71 22.85
CA SER A 31 -0.53 31.84 23.75
C SER A 31 -2.01 32.22 23.77
N LYS A 32 -2.33 33.52 23.80
CA LYS A 32 -3.71 34.02 23.72
C LYS A 32 -4.32 33.68 22.36
N TYR A 33 -3.61 33.94 21.26
CA TYR A 33 -4.02 33.58 19.92
C TYR A 33 -4.27 32.06 19.77
N LEU A 34 -3.39 31.23 20.31
CA LEU A 34 -3.53 29.76 20.30
C LEU A 34 -4.70 29.30 21.17
N SER A 35 -4.96 29.96 22.30
CA SER A 35 -6.07 29.62 23.21
C SER A 35 -7.45 30.07 22.70
N GLU A 36 -7.50 31.16 21.94
CA GLU A 36 -8.73 31.73 21.35
C GLU A 36 -9.00 31.20 19.93
N ARG A 37 -8.05 30.44 19.35
CA ARG A 37 -8.21 29.86 18.02
C ARG A 37 -9.38 28.88 18.02
N SER A 38 -10.44 29.19 17.25
CA SER A 38 -11.49 28.21 17.01
C SER A 38 -10.85 26.97 16.38
N ALA A 39 -11.09 25.79 16.95
CA ALA A 39 -10.56 24.50 16.47
C ALA A 39 -10.95 24.16 15.02
N GLU A 40 -11.84 24.95 14.41
CA GLU A 40 -12.13 24.91 12.99
C GLU A 40 -11.02 25.60 12.18
N GLU A 41 -9.89 24.93 12.01
CA GLU A 41 -9.03 25.27 10.87
C GLU A 41 -9.88 25.17 9.59
N LYS A 42 -9.83 26.18 8.75
CA LYS A 42 -10.35 26.09 7.38
C LYS A 42 -9.17 25.77 6.48
N LEU A 43 -9.34 24.81 5.56
CA LEU A 43 -8.32 24.52 4.56
C LEU A 43 -8.06 25.73 3.65
N GLY A 44 -9.03 26.65 3.57
CA GLY A 44 -8.94 27.88 2.80
C GLY A 44 -8.92 27.60 1.31
N TYR A 45 -8.49 28.60 0.53
CA TYR A 45 -8.36 28.44 -0.92
C TYR A 45 -7.18 27.52 -1.26
N VAL A 46 -7.44 26.48 -2.04
CA VAL A 46 -6.41 25.59 -2.59
C VAL A 46 -6.10 26.04 -4.02
N PRO A 47 -4.92 26.63 -4.30
CA PRO A 47 -4.54 27.00 -5.66
C PRO A 47 -4.41 25.77 -6.57
N LYS A 48 -4.36 25.99 -7.88
CA LYS A 48 -4.09 24.91 -8.83
C LYS A 48 -2.67 24.36 -8.60
N LYS A 49 -2.51 23.04 -8.68
CA LYS A 49 -1.24 22.35 -8.40
C LYS A 49 -0.10 22.79 -9.32
N GLU A 50 -0.42 23.17 -10.56
CA GLU A 50 0.53 23.71 -11.53
C GLU A 50 1.10 25.05 -11.07
N VAL A 51 0.25 25.93 -10.53
CA VAL A 51 0.66 27.23 -9.98
C VAL A 51 1.54 27.03 -8.75
N LEU A 52 1.14 26.12 -7.84
CA LEU A 52 1.94 25.79 -6.66
C LEU A 52 3.31 25.24 -7.04
N ARG A 53 3.39 24.36 -8.06
CA ARG A 53 4.66 23.80 -8.53
C ARG A 53 5.61 24.88 -9.06
N ILE A 54 5.10 25.87 -9.78
CA ILE A 54 5.90 27.00 -10.29
C ILE A 54 6.33 27.90 -9.12
N ALA A 55 5.41 28.25 -8.24
CA ALA A 55 5.66 29.14 -7.10
C ALA A 55 6.61 28.53 -6.05
N SER A 56 6.69 27.19 -5.98
CA SER A 56 7.56 26.50 -5.01
C SER A 56 9.05 26.62 -5.33
N VAL A 57 9.43 26.92 -6.59
CA VAL A 57 10.82 27.04 -7.06
C VAL A 57 11.69 25.86 -6.57
N ASP A 58 12.65 26.11 -5.66
CA ASP A 58 13.57 25.11 -5.10
C ASP A 58 13.07 24.48 -3.80
N HIS A 59 11.98 24.99 -3.22
CA HIS A 59 11.41 24.53 -1.95
C HIS A 59 10.25 23.54 -2.12
N LYS A 60 10.24 22.77 -3.23
CA LYS A 60 9.15 21.84 -3.57
C LYS A 60 8.83 20.84 -2.46
N SER A 61 9.84 20.22 -1.87
CA SER A 61 9.65 19.26 -0.77
C SER A 61 9.07 19.92 0.48
N LEU A 62 9.53 21.13 0.82
CA LEU A 62 9.00 21.87 1.97
C LEU A 62 7.54 22.28 1.74
N VAL A 63 7.20 22.75 0.53
CA VAL A 63 5.83 23.12 0.19
C VAL A 63 4.92 21.90 0.17
N SER A 64 5.38 20.78 -0.41
CA SER A 64 4.67 19.50 -0.39
C SER A 64 4.36 19.07 1.04
N GLU A 65 5.36 19.07 1.92
CA GLU A 65 5.21 18.70 3.32
C GLU A 65 4.26 19.64 4.07
N TRP A 66 4.34 20.94 3.81
CA TRP A 66 3.41 21.91 4.40
C TRP A 66 1.95 21.66 3.97
N LEU A 67 1.69 21.31 2.70
CA LEU A 67 0.35 20.97 2.21
C LEU A 67 -0.18 19.70 2.88
N PHE A 68 0.69 18.70 3.09
CA PHE A 68 0.37 17.49 3.82
C PHE A 68 0.04 17.80 5.30
N LEU A 69 0.91 18.52 6.01
CA LEU A 69 0.73 18.90 7.41
C LEU A 69 -0.57 19.68 7.62
N LYS A 70 -0.88 20.62 6.72
CA LYS A 70 -2.15 21.35 6.75
C LYS A 70 -3.36 20.42 6.64
N THR A 71 -3.25 19.36 5.84
CA THR A 71 -4.33 18.39 5.64
C THR A 71 -4.54 17.51 6.88
N ILE A 72 -3.46 16.98 7.47
CA ILE A 72 -3.57 16.10 8.64
C ILE A 72 -3.97 16.86 9.90
N ILE A 73 -3.49 18.11 10.11
CA ILE A 73 -3.91 18.95 11.24
C ILE A 73 -5.39 19.28 11.13
N TYR A 74 -5.86 19.69 9.95
CA TYR A 74 -7.28 19.93 9.70
C TYR A 74 -8.13 18.68 9.98
N TYR A 75 -7.71 17.52 9.46
CA TYR A 75 -8.44 16.27 9.66
C TYR A 75 -8.48 15.87 11.14
N GLY A 76 -7.32 15.91 11.81
CA GLY A 76 -7.20 15.58 13.24
C GLY A 76 -8.01 16.51 14.14
N GLY A 77 -8.10 17.80 13.80
CA GLY A 77 -8.95 18.76 14.53
C GLY A 77 -10.45 18.53 14.34
N LYS A 78 -10.87 17.76 13.33
CA LYS A 78 -12.28 17.44 13.03
C LYS A 78 -12.68 16.02 13.39
N ILE A 79 -11.75 15.16 13.78
CA ILE A 79 -12.07 13.83 14.31
C ILE A 79 -12.25 13.95 15.82
N ASP A 80 -13.41 13.58 16.32
CA ASP A 80 -13.64 13.39 17.75
C ASP A 80 -13.11 12.00 18.15
N PRO A 81 -12.07 11.89 18.99
CA PRO A 81 -11.52 10.59 19.38
C PRO A 81 -12.54 9.70 20.12
N ALA A 82 -13.60 10.28 20.71
CA ALA A 82 -14.67 9.53 21.38
C ALA A 82 -15.76 9.04 20.42
N LYS A 83 -15.88 9.63 19.22
CA LYS A 83 -16.86 9.24 18.21
C LYS A 83 -16.10 8.78 16.96
N LYS A 84 -16.14 7.48 16.67
CA LYS A 84 -15.59 6.87 15.43
C LYS A 84 -16.27 7.35 14.12
N ILE A 85 -16.97 8.49 14.16
CA ILE A 85 -17.68 9.07 13.04
C ILE A 85 -17.01 10.43 12.78
N PRO A 86 -16.48 10.68 11.57
CA PRO A 86 -15.94 11.98 11.21
C PRO A 86 -16.99 13.07 11.46
N ALA A 87 -16.58 14.19 12.06
CA ALA A 87 -17.51 15.27 12.36
C ALA A 87 -18.20 15.77 11.07
N LYS A 88 -19.47 16.16 11.20
CA LYS A 88 -20.23 16.76 10.09
C LYS A 88 -19.49 18.01 9.59
N GLY A 89 -19.19 18.09 8.29
CA GLY A 89 -18.59 19.28 7.66
C GLY A 89 -17.10 19.20 7.29
N ILE A 90 -16.49 18.01 7.27
CA ILE A 90 -15.11 17.84 6.76
C ILE A 90 -15.05 18.12 5.25
N GLU A 91 -14.11 18.98 4.85
CA GLU A 91 -13.87 19.41 3.47
C GLU A 91 -13.00 18.40 2.69
N TYR A 92 -13.48 17.17 2.55
CA TYR A 92 -12.72 16.08 1.91
C TYR A 92 -12.24 16.41 0.49
N TYR A 93 -13.02 17.19 -0.27
CA TYR A 93 -12.62 17.63 -1.60
C TYR A 93 -11.34 18.49 -1.57
N ASN A 94 -11.26 19.46 -0.66
CA ASN A 94 -10.09 20.32 -0.53
C ASN A 94 -8.90 19.56 0.07
N MET A 95 -9.14 18.64 1.01
CA MET A 95 -8.11 17.74 1.51
C MET A 95 -7.48 16.92 0.37
N TYR A 96 -8.29 16.29 -0.47
CA TYR A 96 -7.78 15.54 -1.62
C TYR A 96 -6.97 16.43 -2.56
N ARG A 97 -7.45 17.65 -2.87
CA ARG A 97 -6.72 18.59 -3.73
C ARG A 97 -5.37 18.99 -3.14
N LEU A 98 -5.26 19.12 -1.82
CA LEU A 98 -3.99 19.40 -1.15
C LEU A 98 -3.04 18.20 -1.23
N LEU A 99 -3.53 16.97 -1.04
CA LEU A 99 -2.72 15.75 -1.19
C LEU A 99 -2.29 15.52 -2.65
N ASP A 100 -3.18 15.77 -3.62
CA ASP A 100 -2.84 15.73 -5.04
C ASP A 100 -1.81 16.79 -5.41
N ALA A 101 -1.95 18.02 -4.90
CA ALA A 101 -0.96 19.06 -5.09
C ALA A 101 0.39 18.71 -4.44
N SER A 102 0.36 18.22 -3.20
CA SER A 102 1.54 17.78 -2.45
C SER A 102 2.36 16.77 -3.25
N THR A 103 1.70 15.68 -3.67
CA THR A 103 2.36 14.59 -4.41
C THR A 103 2.69 14.95 -5.86
N TYR A 104 2.06 15.98 -6.43
CA TYR A 104 2.39 16.50 -7.75
C TYR A 104 3.65 17.38 -7.73
N ILE A 105 3.81 18.17 -6.67
CA ILE A 105 4.97 19.06 -6.46
C ILE A 105 6.20 18.23 -6.07
N ASP A 106 6.02 17.31 -5.12
CA ASP A 106 7.03 16.35 -4.70
C ASP A 106 6.44 14.93 -4.69
N PRO A 107 6.65 14.16 -5.77
CA PRO A 107 6.27 12.74 -5.83
C PRO A 107 6.99 11.84 -4.81
N TYR A 108 7.97 12.38 -4.07
CA TYR A 108 8.69 11.66 -3.03
C TYR A 108 8.13 11.85 -1.62
N ASN A 109 7.05 12.64 -1.45
CA ASN A 109 6.33 12.72 -0.18
C ASN A 109 5.48 11.46 0.03
N ILE A 110 5.98 10.51 0.84
CA ILE A 110 5.27 9.25 1.13
C ILE A 110 4.07 9.45 2.06
N ASP A 111 4.15 10.41 2.98
CA ASP A 111 3.14 10.65 4.00
C ASP A 111 1.80 11.04 3.37
N SER A 112 1.85 11.81 2.28
CA SER A 112 0.67 12.16 1.48
C SER A 112 -0.01 10.94 0.86
N TYR A 113 0.76 9.98 0.33
CA TYR A 113 0.20 8.74 -0.22
C TYR A 113 -0.36 7.84 0.88
N TYR A 114 0.38 7.68 1.97
CA TYR A 114 -0.01 6.85 3.10
C TYR A 114 -1.31 7.36 3.74
N PHE A 115 -1.40 8.67 3.97
CA PHE A 115 -2.59 9.29 4.54
C PHE A 115 -3.78 9.25 3.59
N ALA A 116 -3.55 9.48 2.28
CA ALA A 116 -4.60 9.32 1.28
C ALA A 116 -5.17 7.89 1.31
N GLU A 117 -4.30 6.87 1.34
CA GLU A 117 -4.73 5.48 1.45
C GLU A 117 -5.48 5.17 2.74
N ALA A 118 -4.97 5.63 3.89
CA ALA A 118 -5.58 5.37 5.18
C ALA A 118 -6.99 5.99 5.31
N VAL A 119 -7.17 7.23 4.85
CA VAL A 119 -8.41 7.99 5.08
C VAL A 119 -9.36 7.91 3.90
N PHE A 120 -8.89 8.18 2.69
CA PHE A 120 -9.78 8.31 1.54
C PHE A 120 -10.27 6.96 1.03
N THR A 121 -9.48 5.90 1.18
CA THR A 121 -9.89 4.56 0.76
C THR A 121 -10.89 3.96 1.74
N TRP A 122 -10.57 3.95 3.04
CA TRP A 122 -11.38 3.29 4.07
C TRP A 122 -12.60 4.10 4.52
N ASP A 123 -12.42 5.40 4.82
CA ASP A 123 -13.50 6.20 5.42
C ASP A 123 -14.45 6.76 4.35
N LEU A 124 -13.98 6.92 3.11
CA LEU A 124 -14.73 7.62 2.04
C LEU A 124 -14.99 6.77 0.79
N GLY A 125 -14.37 5.60 0.66
CA GLY A 125 -14.51 4.73 -0.52
C GLY A 125 -13.97 5.35 -1.82
N LYS A 126 -13.05 6.32 -1.74
CA LYS A 126 -12.48 7.07 -2.87
C LYS A 126 -11.30 6.34 -3.52
N ILE A 127 -11.50 5.06 -3.79
CA ILE A 127 -10.45 4.13 -4.22
C ILE A 127 -9.81 4.56 -5.54
N LYS A 128 -10.58 5.03 -6.52
CA LYS A 128 -10.05 5.40 -7.84
C LYS A 128 -9.18 6.66 -7.76
N GLU A 129 -9.62 7.64 -6.96
CA GLU A 129 -8.88 8.87 -6.72
C GLU A 129 -7.57 8.59 -5.99
N VAL A 130 -7.58 7.73 -4.97
CA VAL A 130 -6.36 7.30 -4.28
C VAL A 130 -5.44 6.51 -5.20
N ASN A 131 -5.96 5.58 -5.99
CA ASN A 131 -5.16 4.82 -6.96
C ASN A 131 -4.44 5.75 -7.95
N TYR A 132 -5.10 6.82 -8.42
CA TYR A 132 -4.45 7.81 -9.27
C TYR A 132 -3.25 8.50 -8.60
N LEU A 133 -3.33 8.78 -7.30
CA LEU A 133 -2.18 9.28 -6.54
C LEU A 133 -1.10 8.19 -6.43
N LEU A 134 -1.46 6.98 -6.00
CA LEU A 134 -0.50 5.89 -5.82
C LEU A 134 0.24 5.52 -7.12
N GLU A 135 -0.42 5.59 -8.28
CA GLU A 135 0.21 5.38 -9.59
C GLU A 135 1.34 6.39 -9.85
N ARG A 136 1.18 7.65 -9.40
CA ARG A 136 2.26 8.63 -9.39
C ARG A 136 3.40 8.17 -8.48
N GLY A 137 3.07 7.67 -7.28
CA GLY A 137 4.04 7.08 -6.36
C GLY A 137 4.85 5.97 -7.03
N VAL A 138 4.20 5.00 -7.67
CA VAL A 138 4.87 3.91 -8.41
C VAL A 138 5.80 4.44 -9.52
N LYS A 139 5.38 5.50 -10.22
CA LYS A 139 6.16 6.07 -11.33
C LYS A 139 7.48 6.71 -10.85
N TYR A 140 7.48 7.41 -9.73
CA TYR A 140 8.63 8.20 -9.27
C TYR A 140 9.43 7.52 -8.15
N ARG A 141 8.78 6.79 -7.24
CA ARG A 141 9.38 6.10 -6.09
C ARG A 141 9.69 4.64 -6.43
N THR A 142 10.57 4.42 -7.41
CA THR A 142 10.84 3.07 -7.96
C THR A 142 11.44 2.08 -6.96
N TRP A 143 11.98 2.55 -5.84
CA TRP A 143 12.51 1.73 -4.76
C TRP A 143 11.51 1.43 -3.63
N ASP A 144 10.36 2.11 -3.63
CA ASP A 144 9.40 2.07 -2.54
C ASP A 144 8.29 1.06 -2.85
N PHE A 145 8.15 0.05 -2.00
CA PHE A 145 7.14 -0.98 -2.17
C PHE A 145 5.75 -0.54 -1.70
N TYR A 146 5.61 0.54 -0.91
CA TYR A 146 4.33 0.96 -0.36
C TYR A 146 3.31 1.34 -1.45
N PRO A 147 3.60 2.24 -2.42
CA PRO A 147 2.63 2.56 -3.46
C PRO A 147 2.14 1.36 -4.29
N PRO A 148 3.00 0.46 -4.81
CA PRO A 148 2.51 -0.72 -5.53
C PRO A 148 1.80 -1.71 -4.59
N PHE A 149 2.19 -1.84 -3.33
CA PHE A 149 1.47 -2.66 -2.36
C PHE A 149 0.05 -2.15 -2.10
N PHE A 150 -0.12 -0.84 -1.86
CA PHE A 150 -1.44 -0.24 -1.65
C PHE A 150 -2.33 -0.35 -2.88
N LEU A 151 -1.79 -0.11 -4.09
CA LEU A 151 -2.54 -0.36 -5.33
C LEU A 151 -3.00 -1.81 -5.43
N ALA A 152 -2.10 -2.77 -5.17
CA ALA A 152 -2.43 -4.17 -5.22
C ALA A 152 -3.52 -4.54 -4.21
N PHE A 153 -3.43 -4.02 -2.99
CA PHE A 153 -4.46 -4.17 -1.97
C PHE A 153 -5.79 -3.59 -2.44
N ASN A 154 -5.80 -2.39 -3.01
CA ASN A 154 -7.02 -1.74 -3.48
C ASN A 154 -7.71 -2.50 -4.60
N TYR A 155 -6.94 -2.97 -5.58
CA TYR A 155 -7.47 -3.79 -6.66
C TYR A 155 -8.00 -5.13 -6.16
N TYR A 156 -7.31 -5.79 -5.23
CA TYR A 156 -7.73 -7.08 -4.67
C TYR A 156 -8.96 -6.97 -3.76
N TYR A 157 -8.89 -6.08 -2.77
CA TYR A 157 -9.84 -6.04 -1.66
C TYR A 157 -11.11 -5.29 -2.06
N PHE A 158 -10.97 -4.08 -2.60
CA PHE A 158 -12.12 -3.21 -2.91
C PHE A 158 -12.67 -3.46 -4.31
N LEU A 159 -11.80 -3.58 -5.33
CA LEU A 159 -12.25 -3.64 -6.74
C LEU A 159 -12.43 -5.06 -7.27
N ARG A 160 -11.96 -6.08 -6.54
CA ARG A 160 -11.97 -7.50 -6.95
C ARG A 160 -11.31 -7.74 -8.32
N ASP A 161 -10.38 -6.87 -8.72
CA ASP A 161 -9.59 -6.97 -9.93
C ASP A 161 -8.26 -7.65 -9.62
N TYR A 162 -8.27 -8.98 -9.67
CA TYR A 162 -7.09 -9.79 -9.39
C TYR A 162 -5.96 -9.60 -10.41
N LYS A 163 -6.28 -9.12 -11.62
CA LYS A 163 -5.29 -8.91 -12.68
C LYS A 163 -4.44 -7.66 -12.40
N GLN A 164 -5.09 -6.57 -12.03
CA GLN A 164 -4.36 -5.38 -11.59
C GLN A 164 -3.68 -5.60 -10.23
N ALA A 165 -4.34 -6.34 -9.33
CA ALA A 165 -3.73 -6.70 -8.05
C ALA A 165 -2.44 -7.51 -8.24
N SER A 166 -2.42 -8.50 -9.14
CA SER A 166 -1.23 -9.29 -9.43
C SER A 166 -0.11 -8.44 -10.04
N PHE A 167 -0.44 -7.53 -10.96
CA PHE A 167 0.51 -6.63 -11.60
C PHE A 167 1.24 -5.75 -10.58
N TYR A 168 0.52 -5.08 -9.69
CA TYR A 168 1.14 -4.20 -8.68
C TYR A 168 1.80 -4.98 -7.55
N MET A 169 1.23 -6.12 -7.12
CA MET A 169 1.85 -6.95 -6.08
C MET A 169 3.17 -7.55 -6.56
N LYS A 170 3.27 -7.91 -7.85
CA LYS A 170 4.52 -8.35 -8.48
C LYS A 170 5.61 -7.28 -8.35
N LYS A 171 5.29 -6.01 -8.61
CA LYS A 171 6.23 -4.88 -8.43
C LYS A 171 6.69 -4.76 -6.97
N ALA A 172 5.76 -4.83 -6.01
CA ALA A 172 6.10 -4.79 -4.59
C ALA A 172 7.01 -5.98 -4.19
N ALA A 173 6.75 -7.17 -4.73
CA ALA A 173 7.56 -8.37 -4.50
C ALA A 173 8.96 -8.27 -5.11
N GLU A 174 9.11 -7.68 -6.30
CA GLU A 174 10.41 -7.45 -6.95
C GLU A 174 11.28 -6.48 -6.15
N ILE A 175 10.68 -5.45 -5.54
CA ILE A 175 11.36 -4.46 -4.70
C ILE A 175 11.79 -5.08 -3.37
N THR A 176 10.85 -5.73 -2.66
CA THR A 176 11.09 -6.27 -1.31
C THR A 176 11.93 -7.55 -1.31
N LYS A 177 11.77 -8.39 -2.35
CA LYS A 177 12.28 -9.77 -2.41
C LYS A 177 11.79 -10.64 -1.24
N ASP A 178 10.71 -10.23 -0.58
CA ASP A 178 10.15 -10.92 0.57
C ASP A 178 9.13 -11.98 0.09
N PRO A 179 9.20 -13.21 0.63
CA PRO A 179 8.35 -14.31 0.19
C PRO A 179 6.85 -14.05 0.38
N LEU A 180 6.44 -13.18 1.31
CA LEU A 180 5.05 -12.82 1.52
C LEU A 180 4.45 -12.15 0.28
N PHE A 181 5.11 -11.10 -0.23
CA PHE A 181 4.66 -10.37 -1.41
C PHE A 181 4.71 -11.25 -2.65
N THR A 182 5.77 -12.06 -2.80
CA THR A 182 5.87 -13.03 -3.90
C THR A 182 4.73 -14.04 -3.89
N ASN A 183 4.42 -14.61 -2.72
CA ASN A 183 3.32 -15.57 -2.57
C ASN A 183 1.96 -14.92 -2.83
N LEU A 184 1.74 -13.67 -2.38
CA LEU A 184 0.50 -12.93 -2.66
C LEU A 184 0.35 -12.63 -4.15
N ALA A 185 1.40 -12.18 -4.84
CA ALA A 185 1.37 -11.97 -6.28
C ALA A 185 1.04 -13.27 -7.04
N ALA A 186 1.71 -14.37 -6.70
CA ALA A 186 1.45 -15.68 -7.29
C ALA A 186 0.01 -16.14 -7.01
N ARG A 187 -0.52 -15.89 -5.81
CA ARG A 187 -1.92 -16.16 -5.47
C ARG A 187 -2.88 -15.36 -6.34
N PHE A 188 -2.63 -14.08 -6.57
CA PHE A 188 -3.50 -13.24 -7.41
C PHE A 188 -3.49 -13.70 -8.88
N MET A 189 -2.32 -14.07 -9.43
CA MET A 189 -2.21 -14.68 -10.76
C MET A 189 -2.95 -16.02 -10.86
N TYR A 190 -2.82 -16.86 -9.84
CA TYR A 190 -3.63 -18.07 -9.76
C TYR A 190 -5.12 -17.75 -9.68
N GLU A 191 -5.53 -16.68 -8.97
CA GLU A 191 -6.94 -16.28 -8.90
C GLU A 191 -7.53 -15.88 -10.26
N THR A 192 -6.75 -15.29 -11.15
CA THR A 192 -7.14 -14.98 -12.54
C THR A 192 -7.06 -16.16 -13.52
N GLY A 193 -6.61 -17.34 -13.08
CA GLY A 193 -6.39 -18.50 -13.96
C GLY A 193 -5.06 -18.43 -14.73
N GLU A 194 -4.18 -17.50 -14.38
CA GLU A 194 -2.85 -17.32 -14.95
C GLU A 194 -1.81 -18.17 -14.20
N THR A 195 -2.13 -19.44 -13.89
CA THR A 195 -1.28 -20.35 -13.09
C THR A 195 0.12 -20.50 -13.66
N ASP A 196 0.26 -20.61 -14.98
CA ASP A 196 1.58 -20.72 -15.63
C ASP A 196 2.40 -19.42 -15.50
N ILE A 197 1.77 -18.25 -15.46
CA ILE A 197 2.45 -16.97 -15.18
C ILE A 197 2.95 -16.95 -13.73
N ALA A 198 2.13 -17.43 -12.79
CA ALA A 198 2.52 -17.55 -11.39
C ALA A 198 3.72 -18.48 -11.19
N ILE A 199 3.76 -19.63 -11.88
CA ILE A 199 4.88 -20.58 -11.88
C ILE A 199 6.16 -19.91 -12.37
N ASN A 200 6.11 -19.23 -13.51
CA ASN A 200 7.27 -18.55 -14.08
C ASN A 200 7.77 -17.42 -13.17
N PHE A 201 6.86 -16.66 -12.57
CA PHE A 201 7.21 -15.63 -11.61
C PHE A 201 7.90 -16.21 -10.36
N LEU A 202 7.40 -17.31 -9.80
CA LEU A 202 8.03 -17.98 -8.67
C LEU A 202 9.44 -18.49 -9.02
N LYS A 203 9.63 -19.10 -10.19
CA LYS A 203 10.94 -19.54 -10.67
C LYS A 203 11.94 -18.39 -10.72
N LEU A 204 11.53 -17.25 -11.29
CA LEU A 204 12.35 -16.04 -11.33
C LEU A 204 12.74 -15.55 -9.92
N MET A 205 11.80 -15.55 -8.97
CA MET A 205 12.09 -15.11 -7.60
C MET A 205 12.98 -16.10 -6.83
N ILE A 206 12.86 -17.39 -7.09
CA ILE A 206 13.70 -18.46 -6.53
C ILE A 206 15.15 -18.35 -7.02
N GLU A 207 15.33 -18.11 -8.32
CA GLU A 207 16.66 -17.94 -8.93
C GLU A 207 17.38 -16.71 -8.39
N ASN A 208 16.64 -15.63 -8.10
CA ASN A 208 17.18 -14.36 -7.65
C ASN A 208 17.33 -14.21 -6.12
N THR A 209 17.04 -15.26 -5.34
CA THR A 209 17.19 -15.23 -3.88
C THR A 209 18.35 -16.10 -3.40
N TRP A 210 19.18 -15.53 -2.52
CA TRP A 210 20.28 -16.24 -1.84
C TRP A 210 19.86 -16.80 -0.49
N ASN A 211 18.71 -16.36 0.05
CA ASN A 211 18.24 -16.80 1.36
C ASN A 211 17.58 -18.18 1.23
N LYS A 212 18.21 -19.19 1.82
CA LYS A 212 17.74 -20.59 1.77
C LYS A 212 16.31 -20.77 2.30
N LYS A 213 15.90 -20.01 3.33
CA LYS A 213 14.55 -20.09 3.91
C LYS A 213 13.50 -19.49 2.97
N VAL A 214 13.82 -18.36 2.35
CA VAL A 214 12.97 -17.74 1.31
C VAL A 214 12.84 -18.68 0.13
N ARG A 215 13.96 -19.21 -0.37
CA ARG A 215 13.99 -20.19 -1.47
C ARG A 215 13.08 -21.38 -1.18
N TYR A 216 13.26 -22.04 -0.04
CA TYR A 216 12.42 -23.17 0.37
C TYR A 216 10.93 -22.81 0.41
N THR A 217 10.59 -21.65 0.97
CA THR A 217 9.19 -21.18 1.04
C THR A 217 8.57 -21.02 -0.35
N LEU A 218 9.33 -20.45 -1.29
CA LEU A 218 8.88 -20.27 -2.68
C LEU A 218 8.85 -21.59 -3.45
N GLU A 219 9.77 -22.52 -3.19
CA GLU A 219 9.77 -23.85 -3.81
C GLU A 219 8.54 -24.68 -3.42
N VAL A 220 8.10 -24.61 -2.15
CA VAL A 220 6.85 -25.26 -1.70
C VAL A 220 5.65 -24.68 -2.46
N ARG A 221 5.57 -23.35 -2.57
CA ARG A 221 4.53 -22.68 -3.37
C ARG A 221 4.60 -23.10 -4.84
N LEU A 222 5.79 -23.14 -5.43
CA LEU A 222 6.02 -23.52 -6.81
C LEU A 222 5.50 -24.93 -7.08
N LYS A 223 5.89 -25.91 -6.27
CA LYS A 223 5.43 -27.30 -6.38
C LYS A 223 3.90 -27.41 -6.30
N ALA A 224 3.28 -26.65 -5.40
CA ALA A 224 1.82 -26.65 -5.27
C ALA A 224 1.14 -26.09 -6.54
N LEU A 225 1.68 -25.02 -7.15
CA LEU A 225 1.13 -24.47 -8.39
C LEU A 225 1.45 -25.33 -9.62
N GLU A 226 2.59 -26.03 -9.64
CA GLU A 226 2.90 -27.00 -10.68
C GLU A 226 1.93 -28.20 -10.64
N ALA A 227 1.56 -28.67 -9.44
CA ALA A 227 0.50 -29.67 -9.28
C ALA A 227 -0.86 -29.16 -9.78
N VAL A 228 -1.21 -27.90 -9.46
CA VAL A 228 -2.42 -27.25 -10.00
C VAL A 228 -2.38 -27.18 -11.52
N SER A 229 -1.30 -26.70 -12.13
CA SER A 229 -1.15 -26.59 -13.58
C SER A 229 -1.24 -27.96 -14.27
N TYR A 230 -0.66 -29.00 -13.67
CA TYR A 230 -0.79 -30.39 -14.15
C TYR A 230 -2.25 -30.85 -14.18
N LEU A 231 -3.00 -30.62 -13.09
CA LEU A 231 -4.41 -30.98 -12.99
C LEU A 231 -5.29 -30.13 -13.92
N GLU A 232 -5.03 -28.83 -14.04
CA GLU A 232 -5.73 -27.93 -14.97
C GLU A 232 -5.56 -28.38 -16.42
N LYS A 233 -4.35 -28.78 -16.82
CA LYS A 233 -4.07 -29.37 -18.13
C LYS A 233 -4.80 -30.71 -18.32
N GLY A 234 -4.86 -31.54 -17.28
CA GLY A 234 -5.65 -32.77 -17.27
C GLY A 234 -7.14 -32.51 -17.49
N VAL A 235 -7.73 -31.56 -16.76
CA VAL A 235 -9.13 -31.15 -16.94
C VAL A 235 -9.39 -30.66 -18.35
N LYS A 236 -8.50 -29.82 -18.91
CA LYS A 236 -8.61 -29.34 -20.28
C LYS A 236 -8.63 -30.49 -21.29
N ARG A 237 -7.69 -31.43 -21.17
CA ARG A 237 -7.62 -32.63 -22.02
C ARG A 237 -8.86 -33.52 -21.87
N PHE A 238 -9.38 -33.67 -20.66
CA PHE A 238 -10.62 -34.40 -20.40
C PHE A 238 -11.81 -33.78 -21.14
N ILE A 239 -11.95 -32.45 -21.08
CA ILE A 239 -13.01 -31.73 -21.79
C ILE A 239 -12.87 -31.89 -23.31
N GLU A 240 -11.66 -31.86 -23.84
CA GLU A 240 -11.40 -32.05 -25.27
C GLU A 240 -11.85 -33.44 -25.76
N ILE A 241 -11.65 -34.49 -24.96
CA ILE A 241 -12.00 -35.88 -25.29
C ILE A 241 -13.49 -36.17 -25.06
N TYR A 242 -13.99 -35.88 -23.86
CA TYR A 242 -15.32 -36.32 -23.41
C TYR A 242 -16.41 -35.27 -23.63
N LYS A 243 -16.06 -34.07 -24.12
CA LYS A 243 -16.97 -32.94 -24.37
C LYS A 243 -17.81 -32.51 -23.15
N ARG A 244 -17.35 -32.84 -21.95
CA ARG A 244 -17.93 -32.41 -20.67
C ARG A 244 -16.83 -32.17 -19.64
N LYS A 245 -17.16 -31.44 -18.57
CA LYS A 245 -16.25 -31.29 -17.43
C LYS A 245 -16.20 -32.58 -16.59
N PRO A 246 -15.04 -32.91 -15.99
CA PRO A 246 -14.97 -33.98 -15.01
C PRO A 246 -15.74 -33.58 -13.73
N ILE A 247 -16.35 -34.56 -13.06
CA ILE A 247 -17.11 -34.35 -11.82
C ILE A 247 -16.13 -34.14 -10.65
N ASN A 248 -15.02 -34.88 -10.65
CA ASN A 248 -13.99 -34.84 -9.63
C ASN A 248 -12.61 -35.15 -10.24
N LEU A 249 -11.57 -35.07 -9.44
CA LEU A 249 -10.21 -35.32 -9.93
C LEU A 249 -9.94 -36.81 -10.16
N GLU A 250 -10.64 -37.69 -9.43
CA GLU A 250 -10.52 -39.14 -9.53
C GLU A 250 -10.92 -39.62 -10.94
N GLU A 251 -11.87 -38.94 -11.57
CA GLU A 251 -12.29 -39.21 -12.93
C GLU A 251 -11.15 -39.01 -13.96
N LEU A 252 -10.24 -38.07 -13.70
CA LEU A 252 -9.06 -37.86 -14.55
C LEU A 252 -8.11 -39.06 -14.48
N VAL A 253 -7.98 -39.68 -13.31
CA VAL A 253 -7.14 -40.87 -13.10
C VAL A 253 -7.80 -42.11 -13.68
N TYR A 254 -9.08 -42.32 -13.41
CA TYR A 254 -9.84 -43.47 -13.91
C TYR A 254 -9.87 -43.54 -15.44
N ASN A 255 -9.95 -42.39 -16.10
CA ASN A 255 -9.93 -42.30 -17.56
C ASN A 255 -8.51 -42.17 -18.15
N HIS A 256 -7.47 -42.38 -17.33
CA HIS A 256 -6.06 -42.28 -17.75
C HIS A 256 -5.68 -40.96 -18.42
N VAL A 257 -6.35 -39.86 -18.05
CA VAL A 257 -6.01 -38.51 -18.54
C VAL A 257 -4.81 -37.95 -17.79
N VAL A 258 -4.67 -38.32 -16.51
CA VAL A 258 -3.51 -38.07 -15.65
C VAL A 258 -3.10 -39.37 -14.95
N ASP A 259 -1.83 -39.51 -14.61
CA ASP A 259 -1.29 -40.74 -14.02
C ASP A 259 -1.74 -40.91 -12.56
N ARG A 260 -1.74 -39.80 -11.82
CA ARG A 260 -2.16 -39.72 -10.42
C ARG A 260 -2.50 -38.28 -10.05
N ILE A 261 -3.24 -38.11 -8.96
CA ILE A 261 -3.40 -36.79 -8.33
C ILE A 261 -2.12 -36.53 -7.51
N PRO A 262 -1.38 -35.42 -7.76
CA PRO A 262 -0.19 -35.09 -6.97
C PRO A 262 -0.55 -34.76 -5.51
N ASP A 263 0.39 -35.01 -4.60
CA ASP A 263 0.26 -34.57 -3.21
C ASP A 263 0.37 -33.04 -3.10
N ASP A 264 -0.41 -32.44 -2.19
CA ASP A 264 -0.26 -31.03 -1.85
C ASP A 264 0.93 -30.85 -0.88
N PRO A 265 1.96 -30.06 -1.25
CA PRO A 265 3.11 -29.79 -0.37
C PRO A 265 2.74 -29.18 0.99
N TYR A 266 1.55 -28.58 1.13
CA TYR A 266 1.05 -28.03 2.40
C TYR A 266 0.24 -29.03 3.24
N GLY A 267 0.11 -30.30 2.81
CA GLY A 267 -0.63 -31.35 3.53
C GLY A 267 -2.14 -31.38 3.24
N GLY A 268 -2.60 -30.66 2.23
CA GLY A 268 -3.99 -30.66 1.78
C GLY A 268 -4.32 -31.76 0.76
N ARG A 269 -5.54 -31.69 0.22
CA ARG A 269 -5.99 -32.49 -0.93
C ARG A 269 -6.53 -31.58 -2.01
N PHE A 270 -6.13 -31.84 -3.26
CA PHE A 270 -6.67 -31.11 -4.41
C PHE A 270 -8.10 -31.56 -4.71
N TYR A 271 -8.90 -30.64 -5.21
CA TYR A 271 -10.28 -30.88 -5.67
C TYR A 271 -10.68 -29.87 -6.74
N ILE A 272 -11.77 -30.14 -7.46
CA ILE A 272 -12.38 -29.19 -8.40
C ILE A 272 -13.53 -28.47 -7.68
N ASP A 273 -13.54 -27.13 -7.69
CA ASP A 273 -14.65 -26.35 -7.15
C ASP A 273 -15.84 -26.25 -8.14
N GLU A 274 -16.96 -25.71 -7.68
CA GLU A 274 -18.18 -25.53 -8.49
C GLU A 274 -17.94 -24.71 -9.78
N LYS A 275 -16.92 -23.87 -9.81
CA LYS A 275 -16.54 -23.05 -10.98
C LYS A 275 -15.64 -23.82 -11.95
N GLY A 276 -15.24 -25.04 -11.60
CA GLY A 276 -14.34 -25.88 -12.38
C GLY A 276 -12.87 -25.55 -12.16
N LYS A 277 -12.52 -24.84 -11.09
CA LYS A 277 -11.16 -24.46 -10.76
C LYS A 277 -10.53 -25.44 -9.79
N ILE A 278 -9.26 -25.76 -10.01
CA ILE A 278 -8.51 -26.64 -9.10
C ILE A 278 -8.20 -25.88 -7.81
N ARG A 279 -8.65 -26.41 -6.67
CA ARG A 279 -8.46 -25.89 -5.32
C ARG A 279 -7.75 -26.92 -4.46
N THR A 280 -7.27 -26.50 -3.28
CA THR A 280 -6.75 -27.40 -2.25
C THR A 280 -7.32 -27.06 -0.88
N THR A 281 -7.55 -28.08 -0.04
CA THR A 281 -8.03 -27.92 1.34
C THR A 281 -7.05 -27.18 2.25
N SER A 282 -5.75 -27.16 1.93
CA SER A 282 -4.74 -26.38 2.67
C SER A 282 -4.86 -24.87 2.41
N LYS A 283 -5.59 -24.46 1.36
CA LYS A 283 -5.60 -23.08 0.83
C LYS A 283 -4.20 -22.55 0.52
N PHE A 284 -3.28 -23.47 0.19
CA PHE A 284 -1.86 -23.18 -0.02
C PHE A 284 -1.18 -22.51 1.18
N ALA A 285 -1.53 -22.94 2.39
CA ALA A 285 -0.91 -22.50 3.62
C ALA A 285 -0.74 -23.69 4.55
N TYR A 286 0.30 -23.69 5.37
CA TYR A 286 0.44 -24.68 6.43
C TYR A 286 -0.68 -24.46 7.45
N GLN A 287 -1.48 -25.49 7.71
CA GLN A 287 -2.45 -25.46 8.79
C GLN A 287 -1.71 -25.56 10.12
N ARG A 288 -2.05 -24.70 11.08
CA ARG A 288 -1.61 -24.86 12.46
C ARG A 288 -2.49 -25.93 13.14
N GLU A 289 -1.91 -26.70 14.07
CA GLU A 289 -2.63 -27.70 14.86
C GLU A 289 -3.82 -27.11 15.67
N ASP A 290 -3.84 -25.79 15.85
CA ASP A 290 -4.81 -25.00 16.62
C ASP A 290 -5.93 -24.32 15.77
N GLY A 291 -6.06 -24.62 14.48
CA GLY A 291 -7.30 -24.34 13.70
C GLY A 291 -7.57 -22.88 13.32
N ASN A 292 -6.72 -21.91 13.69
CA ASN A 292 -6.84 -20.51 13.25
C ASN A 292 -5.90 -20.17 12.08
N ILE A 293 -6.44 -19.45 11.08
CA ILE A 293 -5.76 -19.03 9.86
C ILE A 293 -5.35 -17.54 10.00
N ASN A 294 -4.11 -17.19 9.66
CA ASN A 294 -3.67 -15.79 9.48
C ASN A 294 -4.22 -15.17 8.19
#